data_AF-A0A366X1W3-F1
#
_entry.id   AF-A0A366X1W3-F1
#
_cell.length_a   1.000
_cell.length_b   1.000
_cell.length_c   1.000
_cell.angle_alpha   90.00
_cell.angle_beta   90.00
_cell.angle_gamma   90.00
#
_symmetry.space_group_name_H-M   'P 1'
#
loop_
_entity.id
_entity.type
_entity.pdbx_description
1 polymer ?
#
loop_
_entity_poly.entity_id
_entity_poly.type
_entity_poly.pdbx_seq_one_letter_code
_entity_poly.pdbx_strand_id
1 'polypeptide(L)'
;MTYANQLELSMLELINQERSSRSLSRLSLETNLNESAEAHSKWMLENNIFSHTGINNTTSRQRIEAAGFDLSGNWGTAENLAIQTARGVEGYADDVQDLHASLMNSPDHRANILKENLQYVGIGIEVGAFTYANGQTGHSVVVTQNFGRTEGTVDLDDLNGGQGARIVGTDSAENVDGSLVSEQISAGGGSDWITPGGGNDTIDGGAGNDMVSFVDLPDAPGRTNVQFRLTIDLGAGTAHNHDNSEQVTLNNVERITGTIFADYIRGDDGANHLRGAGDYDWFVATTGNDTLDGGTGQDMVSFVEWTNSARNVISDPFSTDGAPPTGAQATGVLVDLADPSNNTNLAAGLTMTSVERVTGSGRQDVFYGDGQQNDFRGLGDYDWFVGSAGGRERYFGGDGLDTVTYFMSGAAVTASLRNGARVDGQESGYGTQGDAARDLYFEIENLVGTQFDDRLTGNNGRNQLSGLDGDDFLFGYGGVDYLKGGAGDDTIDGGAGSDYALFSGNRADYTLTRTTATEVTVSGADGVDDLVNVEYFQFADETANIWDLPIA
;
A
#
# COMPACT_ATOMS: atom_id res chain seq x y z
N MET A 1 -1.55 -25.21 -38.68
CA MET A 1 -1.36 -25.27 -37.22
C MET A 1 -2.24 -24.22 -36.58
N THR A 2 -3.12 -24.64 -35.69
CA THR A 2 -3.97 -23.75 -34.89
C THR A 2 -3.49 -23.78 -33.44
N TYR A 3 -3.55 -22.62 -32.78
CA TYR A 3 -3.20 -22.48 -31.37
C TYR A 3 -4.49 -22.48 -30.55
N ALA A 4 -4.45 -23.08 -29.37
CA ALA A 4 -5.59 -23.26 -28.52
C ALA A 4 -6.11 -21.92 -27.98
N ASN A 5 -7.43 -21.76 -27.99
CA ASN A 5 -8.11 -20.62 -27.37
C ASN A 5 -8.41 -20.88 -25.87
N GLN A 6 -8.98 -19.88 -25.18
CA GLN A 6 -9.24 -19.95 -23.74
C GLN A 6 -10.15 -21.13 -23.32
N LEU A 7 -11.12 -21.51 -24.14
CA LEU A 7 -12.01 -22.65 -23.86
C LEU A 7 -11.25 -23.98 -23.95
N GLU A 8 -10.35 -24.09 -24.92
CA GLU A 8 -9.53 -25.27 -25.17
C GLU A 8 -8.45 -25.43 -24.08
N LEU A 9 -7.86 -24.32 -23.64
CA LEU A 9 -6.98 -24.28 -22.46
C LEU A 9 -7.71 -24.68 -21.18
N SER A 10 -8.94 -24.19 -20.98
CA SER A 10 -9.78 -24.58 -19.84
C SER A 10 -10.09 -26.07 -19.84
N MET A 11 -10.42 -26.64 -21.01
CA MET A 11 -10.63 -28.09 -21.17
C MET A 11 -9.36 -28.90 -20.93
N LEU A 12 -8.20 -28.43 -21.40
CA LEU A 12 -6.90 -29.07 -21.14
C LEU A 12 -6.62 -29.15 -19.65
N GLU A 13 -6.90 -28.08 -18.90
CA GLU A 13 -6.63 -28.06 -17.47
C GLU A 13 -7.54 -29.05 -16.73
N LEU A 14 -8.83 -29.13 -17.04
CA LEU A 14 -9.72 -30.15 -16.48
C LEU A 14 -9.22 -31.58 -16.76
N ILE A 15 -8.78 -31.85 -18.00
CA ILE A 15 -8.14 -33.13 -18.37
C ILE A 15 -6.92 -33.40 -17.48
N ASN A 16 -6.04 -32.42 -17.33
CA ASN A 16 -4.79 -32.58 -16.60
C ASN A 16 -4.98 -32.64 -15.09
N GLN A 17 -6.02 -32.04 -14.52
CA GLN A 17 -6.43 -32.22 -13.13
C GLN A 17 -6.87 -33.67 -12.86
N GLU A 18 -7.68 -34.25 -13.75
CA GLU A 18 -8.08 -35.66 -13.65
C GLU A 18 -6.88 -36.61 -13.80
N ARG A 19 -5.95 -36.32 -14.71
CA ARG A 19 -4.72 -37.11 -14.86
C ARG A 19 -3.80 -37.00 -13.63
N SER A 20 -3.57 -35.77 -13.15
CA SER A 20 -2.67 -35.50 -12.02
C SER A 20 -3.21 -36.08 -10.71
N SER A 21 -4.52 -36.02 -10.46
CA SER A 21 -5.16 -36.66 -9.29
C SER A 21 -4.98 -38.18 -9.24
N ARG A 22 -4.58 -38.80 -10.37
CA ARG A 22 -4.27 -40.22 -10.51
C ARG A 22 -2.78 -40.49 -10.75
N SER A 23 -1.91 -39.50 -10.52
CA SER A 23 -0.46 -39.60 -10.74
C SER A 23 -0.06 -39.94 -12.18
N LEU A 24 -0.89 -39.58 -13.16
CA LEU A 24 -0.57 -39.72 -14.58
C LEU A 24 0.14 -38.47 -15.09
N SER A 25 1.03 -38.64 -16.06
CA SER A 25 1.69 -37.50 -16.73
C SER A 25 0.66 -36.59 -17.38
N ARG A 26 0.83 -35.27 -17.23
CA ARG A 26 0.03 -34.27 -17.95
C ARG A 26 0.19 -34.42 -19.47
N LEU A 27 -0.84 -34.07 -20.21
CA LEU A 27 -0.80 -33.94 -21.66
C LEU A 27 -0.40 -32.51 -22.02
N SER A 28 0.35 -32.38 -23.11
CA SER A 28 0.67 -31.09 -23.73
C SER A 28 -0.21 -30.87 -24.96
N LEU A 29 -0.58 -29.62 -25.23
CA LEU A 29 -1.24 -29.29 -26.49
C LEU A 29 -0.26 -29.43 -27.66
N GLU A 30 -0.75 -29.95 -28.78
CA GLU A 30 0.00 -30.06 -30.02
C GLU A 30 -0.84 -29.49 -31.16
N THR A 31 -0.24 -28.58 -31.93
CA THR A 31 -0.95 -27.67 -32.84
C THR A 31 -1.54 -28.37 -34.06
N ASN A 32 -0.98 -29.50 -34.51
CA ASN A 32 -1.52 -30.30 -35.60
C ASN A 32 -2.70 -31.18 -35.12
N LEU A 33 -2.63 -31.70 -33.89
CA LEU A 33 -3.78 -32.36 -33.25
C LEU A 33 -4.92 -31.36 -33.02
N ASN A 34 -4.60 -30.12 -32.64
CA ASN A 34 -5.59 -29.05 -32.43
C ASN A 34 -6.30 -28.70 -33.73
N GLU A 35 -5.53 -28.49 -34.81
CA GLU A 35 -6.08 -28.23 -36.15
C GLU A 35 -6.99 -29.37 -36.61
N SER A 36 -6.59 -30.62 -36.38
CA SER A 36 -7.44 -31.79 -36.69
C SER A 36 -8.72 -31.83 -35.86
N ALA A 37 -8.70 -31.33 -34.62
CA ALA A 37 -9.84 -31.37 -33.72
C ALA A 37 -10.84 -30.25 -34.05
N GLU A 38 -10.36 -29.02 -34.23
CA GLU A 38 -11.16 -27.85 -34.63
C GLU A 38 -11.86 -28.09 -35.96
N ALA A 39 -11.11 -28.54 -36.98
CA ALA A 39 -11.68 -28.82 -38.29
C ALA A 39 -12.82 -29.86 -38.23
N HIS A 40 -12.72 -30.84 -37.32
CA HIS A 40 -13.76 -31.86 -37.17
C HIS A 40 -14.97 -31.34 -36.38
N SER A 41 -14.76 -30.59 -35.29
CA SER A 41 -15.84 -29.94 -34.54
C SER A 41 -16.65 -28.99 -35.44
N LYS A 42 -15.96 -28.18 -36.23
CA LYS A 42 -16.57 -27.26 -37.19
C LYS A 42 -17.35 -28.00 -38.27
N TRP A 43 -16.76 -29.04 -38.86
CA TRP A 43 -17.43 -29.85 -39.88
C TRP A 43 -18.71 -30.52 -39.34
N MET A 44 -18.70 -31.00 -38.09
CA MET A 44 -19.87 -31.60 -37.45
C MET A 44 -21.03 -30.61 -37.32
N LEU A 45 -20.75 -29.36 -36.91
CA LEU A 45 -21.74 -28.30 -36.83
C LEU A 45 -22.28 -27.92 -38.23
N GLU A 46 -21.39 -27.64 -39.19
CA GLU A 46 -21.77 -27.20 -40.54
C GLU A 46 -22.64 -28.23 -41.29
N ASN A 47 -22.47 -29.51 -41.00
CA ASN A 47 -23.19 -30.60 -41.66
C ASN A 47 -24.32 -31.18 -40.80
N ASN A 48 -24.50 -30.67 -39.58
CA ASN A 48 -25.47 -31.18 -38.61
C ASN A 48 -25.32 -32.71 -38.38
N ILE A 49 -24.08 -33.17 -38.24
CA ILE A 49 -23.70 -34.57 -38.03
C ILE A 49 -22.85 -34.65 -36.76
N PHE A 50 -23.14 -35.60 -35.87
CA PHE A 50 -22.29 -35.91 -34.73
C PHE A 50 -21.72 -37.33 -34.89
N SER A 51 -20.44 -37.43 -35.26
CA SER A 51 -19.80 -38.72 -35.58
C SER A 51 -18.28 -38.66 -35.51
N HIS A 52 -17.67 -39.79 -35.10
CA HIS A 52 -16.21 -40.02 -35.24
C HIS A 52 -15.77 -40.16 -36.70
N THR A 53 -16.70 -40.47 -37.61
CA THR A 53 -16.45 -40.58 -39.04
C THR A 53 -16.59 -39.20 -39.68
N GLY A 54 -15.49 -38.68 -40.23
CA GLY A 54 -15.43 -37.34 -40.80
C GLY A 54 -15.74 -37.31 -42.29
N ILE A 55 -15.43 -36.16 -42.91
CA ILE A 55 -15.58 -35.94 -44.35
C ILE A 55 -15.00 -37.09 -45.17
N ASN A 56 -15.70 -37.53 -46.22
CA ASN A 56 -15.31 -38.65 -47.09
C ASN A 56 -15.06 -39.99 -46.37
N ASN A 57 -15.74 -40.23 -45.25
CA ASN A 57 -15.58 -41.42 -44.40
C ASN A 57 -14.17 -41.56 -43.78
N THR A 58 -13.53 -40.43 -43.48
CA THR A 58 -12.22 -40.42 -42.82
C THR A 58 -12.33 -40.86 -41.36
N THR A 59 -11.36 -41.64 -40.91
CA THR A 59 -11.13 -41.95 -39.49
C THR A 59 -10.42 -40.80 -38.78
N SER A 60 -10.50 -40.72 -37.46
CA SER A 60 -9.76 -39.72 -36.66
C SER A 60 -8.26 -39.75 -36.93
N ARG A 61 -7.66 -40.96 -37.04
CA ARG A 61 -6.25 -41.12 -37.42
C ARG A 61 -5.94 -40.45 -38.77
N GLN A 62 -6.78 -40.64 -39.79
CA GLN A 62 -6.54 -40.04 -41.11
C GLN A 62 -6.65 -38.52 -41.07
N ARG A 63 -7.52 -37.96 -40.21
CA ARG A 63 -7.61 -36.50 -40.00
C ARG A 63 -6.36 -35.97 -39.29
N ILE A 64 -5.93 -36.65 -38.22
CA ILE A 64 -4.70 -36.34 -37.48
C ILE A 64 -3.47 -36.35 -38.41
N GLU A 65 -3.33 -37.39 -39.24
CA GLU A 65 -2.22 -37.50 -40.20
C GLU A 65 -2.31 -36.44 -41.30
N ALA A 66 -3.52 -36.12 -41.78
CA ALA A 66 -3.73 -35.07 -42.78
C ALA A 66 -3.47 -33.65 -42.24
N ALA A 67 -3.67 -33.43 -40.94
CA ALA A 67 -3.35 -32.17 -40.26
C ALA A 67 -1.85 -31.99 -39.99
N GLY A 68 -1.03 -33.04 -40.21
CA GLY A 68 0.43 -32.94 -40.14
C GLY A 68 1.06 -33.54 -38.88
N PHE A 69 0.28 -34.12 -37.97
CA PHE A 69 0.84 -34.77 -36.78
C PHE A 69 1.73 -35.96 -37.20
N ASP A 70 3.00 -35.93 -36.81
CA ASP A 70 3.98 -36.93 -37.22
C ASP A 70 3.67 -38.29 -36.55
N LEU A 71 3.26 -39.28 -37.35
CA LEU A 71 3.01 -40.66 -36.91
C LEU A 71 4.20 -41.59 -37.21
N SER A 72 5.43 -41.12 -36.98
CA SER A 72 6.65 -41.92 -37.10
C SER A 72 7.04 -42.62 -35.79
N GLY A 73 7.81 -43.71 -35.92
CA GLY A 73 8.25 -44.53 -34.78
C GLY A 73 7.11 -45.20 -34.02
N ASN A 74 7.20 -45.24 -32.69
CA ASN A 74 6.14 -45.77 -31.84
C ASN A 74 5.09 -44.69 -31.52
N TRP A 75 3.94 -44.78 -32.17
CA TRP A 75 2.84 -43.81 -32.05
C TRP A 75 1.54 -44.43 -31.56
N GLY A 76 0.61 -43.57 -31.12
CA GLY A 76 -0.75 -43.95 -30.78
C GLY A 76 -1.69 -42.75 -30.84
N THR A 77 -2.94 -42.98 -31.26
CA THR A 77 -3.97 -41.95 -31.28
C THR A 77 -5.26 -42.40 -30.58
N ALA A 78 -6.07 -41.45 -30.15
CA ALA A 78 -7.44 -41.67 -29.68
C ALA A 78 -8.30 -40.43 -29.95
N GLU A 79 -9.62 -40.58 -29.97
CA GLU A 79 -10.55 -39.46 -30.15
C GLU A 79 -11.72 -39.55 -29.16
N ASN A 80 -12.09 -38.42 -28.59
CA ASN A 80 -13.37 -38.24 -27.89
C ASN A 80 -14.17 -37.13 -28.55
N LEU A 81 -15.49 -37.28 -28.53
CA LEU A 81 -16.44 -36.25 -28.99
C LEU A 81 -17.50 -36.02 -27.91
N ALA A 82 -17.88 -34.77 -27.70
CA ALA A 82 -19.07 -34.43 -26.93
C ALA A 82 -19.78 -33.21 -27.54
N ILE A 83 -21.08 -33.13 -27.30
CA ILE A 83 -21.93 -32.01 -27.72
C ILE A 83 -22.99 -31.77 -26.66
N GLN A 84 -23.28 -30.51 -26.38
CA GLN A 84 -24.43 -30.09 -25.59
C GLN A 84 -25.02 -28.78 -26.11
N THR A 85 -26.29 -28.53 -25.81
CA THR A 85 -26.88 -27.20 -25.99
C THR A 85 -26.29 -26.27 -24.94
N ALA A 86 -25.76 -25.12 -25.39
CA ALA A 86 -25.19 -24.09 -24.54
C ALA A 86 -26.19 -23.65 -23.47
N ARG A 87 -25.73 -23.51 -22.23
CA ARG A 87 -26.57 -23.17 -21.08
C ARG A 87 -25.74 -22.45 -20.02
N GLY A 88 -26.42 -21.62 -19.22
CA GLY A 88 -25.79 -20.92 -18.09
C GLY A 88 -25.31 -19.52 -18.44
N VAL A 89 -24.12 -19.13 -17.97
CA VAL A 89 -23.60 -17.76 -18.05
C VAL A 89 -22.92 -17.47 -19.40
N GLU A 90 -22.76 -16.19 -19.74
CA GLU A 90 -22.06 -15.78 -20.96
C GLU A 90 -20.58 -16.21 -20.90
N GLY A 91 -20.04 -16.74 -22.00
CA GLY A 91 -18.62 -17.14 -22.09
C GLY A 91 -18.31 -18.64 -22.15
N TYR A 92 -19.30 -19.54 -22.06
CA TYR A 92 -19.18 -21.00 -22.29
C TYR A 92 -18.23 -21.79 -21.36
N ALA A 93 -17.61 -21.17 -20.35
CA ALA A 93 -16.71 -21.86 -19.43
C ALA A 93 -17.40 -22.96 -18.60
N ASP A 94 -18.66 -22.73 -18.22
CA ASP A 94 -19.53 -23.72 -17.57
C ASP A 94 -19.91 -24.86 -18.53
N ASP A 95 -20.20 -24.55 -19.79
CA ASP A 95 -20.43 -25.55 -20.83
C ASP A 95 -19.20 -26.46 -21.03
N VAL A 96 -17.98 -25.90 -20.98
CA VAL A 96 -16.72 -26.65 -21.05
C VAL A 96 -16.58 -27.63 -19.88
N GLN A 97 -16.91 -27.19 -18.65
CA GLN A 97 -16.91 -28.05 -17.46
C GLN A 97 -17.93 -29.19 -17.57
N ASP A 98 -19.14 -28.88 -18.03
CA ASP A 98 -20.21 -29.86 -18.23
C ASP A 98 -19.87 -30.91 -19.28
N LEU A 99 -19.27 -30.48 -20.40
CA LEU A 99 -18.78 -31.37 -21.45
C LEU A 99 -17.66 -32.28 -20.91
N HIS A 100 -16.71 -31.73 -20.16
CA HIS A 100 -15.65 -32.51 -19.53
C HIS A 100 -16.20 -33.57 -18.57
N ALA A 101 -17.12 -33.17 -17.68
CA ALA A 101 -17.78 -34.09 -16.76
C ALA A 101 -18.54 -35.20 -17.50
N SER A 102 -19.20 -34.87 -18.60
CA SER A 102 -19.91 -35.84 -19.45
C SER A 102 -18.94 -36.85 -20.09
N LEU A 103 -17.78 -36.39 -20.56
CA LEU A 103 -16.72 -37.26 -21.09
C LEU A 103 -16.17 -38.19 -20.00
N MET A 104 -15.91 -37.69 -18.79
CA MET A 104 -15.43 -38.50 -17.67
C MET A 104 -16.46 -39.52 -17.16
N ASN A 105 -17.76 -39.25 -17.34
CA ASN A 105 -18.83 -40.19 -17.01
C ASN A 105 -19.01 -41.32 -18.04
N SER A 106 -18.48 -41.17 -19.26
CA SER A 106 -18.47 -42.23 -20.27
C SER A 106 -17.24 -43.13 -20.12
N PRO A 107 -17.39 -44.46 -19.93
CA PRO A 107 -16.26 -45.37 -19.72
C PRO A 107 -15.20 -45.32 -20.83
N ASP A 108 -15.62 -45.31 -22.10
CA ASP A 108 -14.70 -45.33 -23.24
C ASP A 108 -13.98 -43.98 -23.42
N HIS A 109 -14.69 -42.87 -23.23
CA HIS A 109 -14.07 -41.54 -23.32
C HIS A 109 -13.10 -41.27 -22.18
N ARG A 110 -13.50 -41.65 -20.95
CA ARG A 110 -12.63 -41.60 -19.77
C ARG A 110 -11.36 -42.44 -19.97
N ALA A 111 -11.47 -43.61 -20.59
CA ALA A 111 -10.31 -44.46 -20.87
C ALA A 111 -9.30 -43.78 -21.81
N ASN A 112 -9.77 -42.97 -22.78
CA ASN A 112 -8.89 -42.17 -23.63
C ASN A 112 -8.20 -41.03 -22.85
N ILE A 113 -8.96 -40.27 -22.04
CA ILE A 113 -8.45 -39.17 -21.21
C ILE A 113 -7.37 -39.66 -20.23
N LEU A 114 -7.58 -40.82 -19.62
CA LEU A 114 -6.68 -41.39 -18.60
C LEU A 114 -5.65 -42.38 -19.17
N LYS A 115 -5.50 -42.44 -20.49
CA LYS A 115 -4.56 -43.40 -21.10
C LYS A 115 -3.12 -42.99 -20.78
N GLU A 116 -2.37 -43.89 -20.15
CA GLU A 116 -1.02 -43.59 -19.63
C GLU A 116 0.01 -43.29 -20.73
N ASN A 117 -0.17 -43.89 -21.92
CA ASN A 117 0.83 -43.81 -22.98
C ASN A 117 0.64 -42.63 -23.94
N LEU A 118 -0.46 -41.88 -23.83
CA LEU A 118 -0.66 -40.64 -24.59
C LEU A 118 0.07 -39.48 -23.92
N GLN A 119 0.65 -38.61 -24.73
CA GLN A 119 1.51 -37.50 -24.30
C GLN A 119 0.97 -36.14 -24.76
N TYR A 120 0.20 -36.13 -25.84
CA TYR A 120 -0.28 -34.93 -26.50
C TYR A 120 -1.79 -34.97 -26.69
N VAL A 121 -2.39 -33.79 -26.78
CA VAL A 121 -3.81 -33.62 -27.12
C VAL A 121 -3.98 -32.40 -28.02
N GLY A 122 -4.97 -32.44 -28.90
CA GLY A 122 -5.56 -31.28 -29.54
C GLY A 122 -7.04 -31.24 -29.18
N ILE A 123 -7.54 -30.05 -28.89
CA ILE A 123 -8.89 -29.81 -28.41
C ILE A 123 -9.51 -28.78 -29.33
N GLY A 124 -10.58 -29.15 -30.03
CA GLY A 124 -11.31 -28.24 -30.90
C GLY A 124 -12.69 -27.97 -30.33
N ILE A 125 -12.91 -26.77 -29.79
CA ILE A 125 -14.21 -26.37 -29.23
C ILE A 125 -14.87 -25.36 -30.16
N GLU A 126 -16.03 -25.74 -30.68
CA GLU A 126 -16.78 -24.94 -31.64
C GLU A 126 -18.21 -24.73 -31.16
N VAL A 127 -18.76 -23.54 -31.43
CA VAL A 127 -20.11 -23.18 -31.02
C VAL A 127 -20.97 -22.82 -32.22
N GLY A 128 -22.15 -23.42 -32.33
CA GLY A 128 -23.07 -23.14 -33.43
C GLY A 128 -24.40 -23.86 -33.33
N ALA A 129 -25.27 -23.62 -34.31
CA ALA A 129 -26.56 -24.28 -34.37
C ALA A 129 -26.40 -25.78 -34.66
N PHE A 130 -27.06 -26.63 -33.86
CA PHE A 130 -27.11 -28.08 -34.09
C PHE A 130 -28.51 -28.63 -33.83
N THR A 131 -28.97 -29.53 -34.70
CA THR A 131 -30.29 -30.18 -34.65
C THR A 131 -30.13 -31.61 -34.18
N TYR A 132 -30.65 -31.91 -33.00
CA TYR A 132 -30.57 -33.21 -32.34
C TYR A 132 -31.55 -34.23 -32.95
N ALA A 133 -31.34 -35.51 -32.67
CA ALA A 133 -32.16 -36.61 -33.19
C ALA A 133 -33.67 -36.52 -32.83
N ASN A 134 -34.00 -35.74 -31.79
CA ASN A 134 -35.38 -35.44 -31.40
C ASN A 134 -36.04 -34.31 -32.23
N GLY A 135 -35.32 -33.73 -33.19
CA GLY A 135 -35.79 -32.65 -34.07
C GLY A 135 -35.64 -31.24 -33.51
N GLN A 136 -35.05 -31.07 -32.32
CA GLN A 136 -34.80 -29.75 -31.72
C GLN A 136 -33.48 -29.16 -32.22
N THR A 137 -33.49 -27.90 -32.62
CA THR A 137 -32.27 -27.13 -32.94
C THR A 137 -31.91 -26.23 -31.77
N GLY A 138 -30.66 -26.31 -31.29
CA GLY A 138 -30.13 -25.46 -30.22
C GLY A 138 -28.78 -24.86 -30.57
N HIS A 139 -28.45 -23.72 -29.96
CA HIS A 139 -27.09 -23.17 -29.96
C HIS A 139 -26.23 -24.09 -29.10
N SER A 140 -25.26 -24.78 -29.69
CA SER A 140 -24.61 -25.94 -29.08
C SER A 140 -23.09 -25.76 -29.06
N VAL A 141 -22.47 -26.26 -28.00
CA VAL A 141 -21.01 -26.34 -27.84
C VAL A 141 -20.60 -27.78 -28.19
N VAL A 142 -19.68 -27.91 -29.13
CA VAL A 142 -19.13 -29.19 -29.61
C VAL A 142 -17.65 -29.23 -29.28
N VAL A 143 -17.18 -30.35 -28.73
CA VAL A 143 -15.77 -30.59 -28.49
C VAL A 143 -15.31 -31.87 -29.19
N THR A 144 -14.17 -31.77 -29.87
CA THR A 144 -13.36 -32.90 -30.33
C THR A 144 -12.06 -32.89 -29.54
N GLN A 145 -11.67 -34.04 -28.96
CA GLN A 145 -10.35 -34.23 -28.35
C GLN A 145 -9.59 -35.28 -29.14
N ASN A 146 -8.53 -34.88 -29.82
CA ASN A 146 -7.61 -35.80 -30.51
C ASN A 146 -6.37 -36.00 -29.67
N PHE A 147 -6.15 -37.22 -29.20
CA PHE A 147 -4.98 -37.56 -28.40
C PHE A 147 -3.88 -38.19 -29.25
N GLY A 148 -2.63 -37.93 -28.87
CA GLY A 148 -1.46 -38.42 -29.58
C GLY A 148 -0.32 -38.89 -28.68
N ARG A 149 0.47 -39.82 -29.21
CA ARG A 149 1.83 -40.15 -28.82
C ARG A 149 2.61 -40.36 -30.11
N THR A 150 3.84 -39.89 -30.18
CA THR A 150 4.75 -40.16 -31.28
C THR A 150 6.21 -40.18 -30.82
N GLU A 151 7.09 -40.80 -31.61
CA GLU A 151 8.54 -40.62 -31.50
C GLU A 151 9.09 -39.68 -32.60
N GLY A 152 8.19 -39.17 -33.44
CA GLY A 152 8.45 -38.17 -34.47
C GLY A 152 8.55 -36.74 -33.95
N THR A 153 8.57 -35.78 -34.86
CA THR A 153 8.55 -34.35 -34.52
C THR A 153 7.19 -33.95 -33.99
N VAL A 154 7.19 -33.08 -32.97
CA VAL A 154 5.97 -32.54 -32.36
C VAL A 154 5.99 -31.03 -32.45
N ASP A 155 4.89 -30.44 -32.91
CA ASP A 155 4.72 -29.00 -32.93
C ASP A 155 3.83 -28.63 -31.74
N LEU A 156 4.48 -28.55 -30.57
CA LEU A 156 3.79 -28.19 -29.34
C LEU A 156 3.16 -26.81 -29.48
N ASP A 157 1.92 -26.73 -29.02
CA ASP A 157 1.34 -25.45 -28.67
C ASP A 157 1.96 -25.05 -27.32
N ASP A 158 3.22 -24.59 -27.40
CA ASP A 158 4.05 -24.28 -26.24
C ASP A 158 3.89 -22.84 -25.77
N LEU A 159 2.98 -22.08 -26.41
CA LEU A 159 2.80 -20.63 -26.24
C LEU A 159 4.14 -19.88 -26.02
N ASN A 160 5.21 -20.28 -26.73
CA ASN A 160 6.60 -19.80 -26.66
C ASN A 160 7.44 -20.28 -25.46
N GLY A 161 8.02 -21.48 -25.53
CA GLY A 161 9.30 -21.75 -24.87
C GLY A 161 9.35 -21.61 -23.34
N GLY A 162 8.21 -21.77 -22.64
CA GLY A 162 8.13 -21.73 -21.17
C GLY A 162 7.77 -20.39 -20.54
N GLN A 163 7.12 -19.49 -21.31
CA GLN A 163 6.72 -18.15 -20.88
C GLN A 163 5.18 -18.03 -20.71
N GLY A 164 4.59 -18.80 -19.79
CA GLY A 164 3.21 -18.61 -19.27
C GLY A 164 2.05 -18.67 -20.28
N ALA A 165 0.80 -18.65 -19.80
CA ALA A 165 -0.38 -18.49 -20.65
C ALA A 165 -0.54 -17.01 -21.07
N ARG A 166 -0.94 -16.72 -22.31
CA ARG A 166 -1.02 -15.33 -22.80
C ARG A 166 -2.46 -14.82 -22.82
N ILE A 167 -2.68 -13.67 -22.19
CA ILE A 167 -3.95 -12.93 -22.21
C ILE A 167 -3.72 -11.62 -22.96
N VAL A 168 -4.58 -11.33 -23.94
CA VAL A 168 -4.50 -10.12 -24.76
C VAL A 168 -5.87 -9.45 -24.75
N GLY A 169 -5.93 -8.23 -24.24
CA GLY A 169 -7.09 -7.36 -24.29
C GLY A 169 -7.21 -6.61 -25.62
N THR A 170 -7.90 -5.49 -25.60
CA THR A 170 -8.33 -4.68 -26.73
C THR A 170 -7.87 -3.23 -26.58
N ASP A 171 -8.27 -2.36 -27.51
CA ASP A 171 -8.02 -0.91 -27.39
C ASP A 171 -9.14 -0.17 -26.64
N SER A 172 -10.04 -0.90 -25.96
CA SER A 172 -11.15 -0.34 -25.17
C SER A 172 -10.99 -0.70 -23.70
N ALA A 173 -11.36 0.22 -22.82
CA ALA A 173 -11.39 -0.03 -21.38
C ALA A 173 -12.24 -1.27 -21.04
N GLU A 174 -11.61 -2.25 -20.40
CA GLU A 174 -12.25 -3.52 -20.04
C GLU A 174 -11.68 -4.15 -18.77
N ASN A 175 -12.25 -5.29 -18.38
CA ASN A 175 -11.72 -6.11 -17.30
C ASN A 175 -10.91 -7.26 -17.90
N VAL A 176 -9.71 -7.47 -17.39
CA VAL A 176 -8.78 -8.51 -17.82
C VAL A 176 -8.45 -9.40 -16.63
N ASP A 177 -9.05 -10.58 -16.59
CA ASP A 177 -8.87 -11.52 -15.48
C ASP A 177 -7.88 -12.64 -15.87
N GLY A 178 -6.80 -12.75 -15.11
CA GLY A 178 -5.85 -13.85 -15.11
C GLY A 178 -6.37 -15.07 -14.36
N SER A 179 -5.54 -16.11 -14.28
CA SER A 179 -5.86 -17.36 -13.61
C SER A 179 -4.90 -17.68 -12.47
N LEU A 180 -4.76 -18.94 -12.06
CA LEU A 180 -3.86 -19.34 -10.97
C LEU A 180 -2.48 -19.80 -11.47
N VAL A 181 -2.19 -19.59 -12.75
CA VAL A 181 -0.91 -19.97 -13.37
C VAL A 181 -0.22 -18.73 -13.90
N SER A 182 1.11 -18.82 -14.02
CA SER A 182 1.92 -17.72 -14.55
C SER A 182 1.52 -17.34 -15.98
N GLU A 183 1.27 -16.06 -16.19
CA GLU A 183 0.73 -15.51 -17.43
C GLU A 183 1.52 -14.32 -17.98
N GLN A 184 1.33 -14.05 -19.27
CA GLN A 184 1.68 -12.78 -19.91
C GLN A 184 0.39 -12.06 -20.27
N ILE A 185 0.08 -10.99 -19.54
CA ILE A 185 -1.13 -10.19 -19.69
C ILE A 185 -0.77 -8.89 -20.42
N SER A 186 -1.40 -8.65 -21.56
CA SER A 186 -1.29 -7.39 -22.30
C SER A 186 -2.69 -6.80 -22.43
N ALA A 187 -3.00 -5.75 -21.67
CA ALA A 187 -4.36 -5.20 -21.62
C ALA A 187 -4.69 -4.37 -22.88
N GLY A 188 -3.72 -3.66 -23.44
CA GLY A 188 -3.84 -3.04 -24.76
C GLY A 188 -3.94 -1.53 -24.66
N GLY A 189 -5.10 -0.96 -24.96
CA GLY A 189 -5.34 0.46 -24.76
C GLY A 189 -6.68 0.69 -24.08
N GLY A 190 -6.85 1.82 -23.40
CA GLY A 190 -8.03 2.05 -22.58
C GLY A 190 -7.63 2.35 -21.15
N SER A 191 -8.57 2.24 -20.22
CA SER A 191 -8.27 2.29 -18.79
C SER A 191 -8.78 0.98 -18.22
N ASP A 192 -7.88 0.01 -18.17
CA ASP A 192 -8.23 -1.38 -17.93
C ASP A 192 -8.20 -1.73 -16.45
N TRP A 193 -9.01 -2.70 -16.07
CA TRP A 193 -9.01 -3.29 -14.75
C TRP A 193 -8.48 -4.72 -14.83
N ILE A 194 -7.27 -4.92 -14.33
CA ILE A 194 -6.53 -6.18 -14.45
C ILE A 194 -6.54 -6.89 -13.09
N THR A 195 -7.02 -8.14 -13.08
CA THR A 195 -6.96 -9.03 -11.91
C THR A 195 -6.00 -10.17 -12.25
N PRO A 196 -4.76 -10.18 -11.76
CA PRO A 196 -3.77 -11.17 -12.21
C PRO A 196 -4.07 -12.60 -11.76
N GLY A 197 -4.74 -12.78 -10.62
CA GLY A 197 -4.93 -14.11 -10.03
C GLY A 197 -3.70 -14.56 -9.25
N GLY A 198 -3.10 -15.70 -9.60
CA GLY A 198 -1.94 -16.28 -8.92
C GLY A 198 -0.89 -16.81 -9.90
N GLY A 199 0.32 -17.10 -9.38
CA GLY A 199 1.48 -17.39 -10.21
C GLY A 199 2.37 -16.16 -10.48
N ASN A 200 3.36 -16.34 -11.35
CA ASN A 200 4.33 -15.31 -11.70
C ASN A 200 3.96 -14.61 -13.00
N ASP A 201 3.17 -13.55 -12.92
CA ASP A 201 2.63 -12.89 -14.10
C ASP A 201 3.54 -11.79 -14.64
N THR A 202 3.46 -11.52 -15.93
CA THR A 202 4.04 -10.33 -16.55
C THR A 202 2.89 -9.55 -17.15
N ILE A 203 2.65 -8.36 -16.61
CA ILE A 203 1.53 -7.49 -16.95
C ILE A 203 2.05 -6.28 -17.69
N ASP A 204 1.39 -5.95 -18.79
CA ASP A 204 1.53 -4.70 -19.53
C ASP A 204 0.13 -4.08 -19.66
N GLY A 205 -0.14 -3.01 -18.91
CA GLY A 205 -1.40 -2.27 -19.01
C GLY A 205 -1.57 -1.58 -20.37
N GLY A 206 -0.45 -1.24 -21.01
CA GLY A 206 -0.43 -0.62 -22.32
C GLY A 206 -0.77 0.88 -22.25
N ALA A 207 -1.70 1.34 -23.08
CA ALA A 207 -1.98 2.75 -23.26
C ALA A 207 -3.22 3.21 -22.48
N GLY A 208 -3.01 3.95 -21.39
CA GLY A 208 -4.03 4.79 -20.78
C GLY A 208 -3.82 4.95 -19.30
N ASN A 209 -4.76 4.49 -18.47
CA ASN A 209 -4.66 4.63 -17.02
C ASN A 209 -5.15 3.35 -16.37
N ASP A 210 -4.23 2.42 -16.21
CA ASP A 210 -4.54 1.01 -16.02
C ASP A 210 -4.38 0.61 -14.55
N MET A 211 -5.34 -0.20 -14.08
CA MET A 211 -5.42 -0.68 -12.70
C MET A 211 -5.02 -2.14 -12.63
N VAL A 212 -4.10 -2.46 -11.73
CA VAL A 212 -3.88 -3.84 -11.26
C VAL A 212 -4.43 -3.98 -9.84
N SER A 213 -5.36 -4.92 -9.66
CA SER A 213 -6.06 -5.13 -8.40
C SER A 213 -5.71 -6.48 -7.78
N PHE A 214 -5.15 -6.46 -6.57
CA PHE A 214 -4.84 -7.63 -5.75
C PHE A 214 -5.87 -7.87 -4.64
N VAL A 215 -7.01 -7.18 -4.67
CA VAL A 215 -7.99 -7.18 -3.57
C VAL A 215 -8.51 -8.58 -3.21
N ASP A 216 -8.63 -9.47 -4.20
CA ASP A 216 -9.12 -10.84 -4.04
C ASP A 216 -7.99 -11.86 -3.78
N LEU A 217 -6.74 -11.40 -3.68
CA LEU A 217 -5.60 -12.28 -3.43
C LEU A 217 -5.69 -12.85 -1.99
N PRO A 218 -5.77 -14.19 -1.83
CA PRO A 218 -5.92 -14.78 -0.51
C PRO A 218 -4.65 -14.59 0.33
N ASP A 219 -4.79 -14.74 1.65
CA ASP A 219 -3.65 -14.72 2.56
C ASP A 219 -2.67 -15.86 2.23
N ALA A 220 -1.39 -15.63 2.51
CA ALA A 220 -0.31 -16.56 2.21
C ALA A 220 0.00 -17.47 3.42
N PRO A 221 0.19 -18.79 3.22
CA PRO A 221 0.52 -19.71 4.32
C PRO A 221 1.79 -19.28 5.07
N GLY A 222 1.72 -19.26 6.41
CA GLY A 222 2.90 -19.00 7.25
C GLY A 222 3.19 -17.53 7.54
N ARG A 223 2.43 -16.59 6.94
CA ARG A 223 2.53 -15.16 7.26
C ARG A 223 2.16 -14.89 8.71
N THR A 224 2.91 -13.99 9.34
CA THR A 224 2.64 -13.47 10.68
C THR A 224 2.10 -12.05 10.62
N ASN A 225 1.53 -11.55 11.72
CA ASN A 225 0.97 -10.20 11.80
C ASN A 225 1.99 -9.05 11.73
N VAL A 226 3.29 -9.34 11.62
CA VAL A 226 4.36 -8.34 11.45
C VAL A 226 4.90 -8.30 10.02
N GLN A 227 4.34 -9.12 9.12
CA GLN A 227 4.75 -9.19 7.72
C GLN A 227 3.66 -8.63 6.82
N PHE A 228 4.06 -7.83 5.85
CA PHE A 228 3.22 -7.44 4.73
C PHE A 228 2.82 -8.68 3.92
N ARG A 229 1.58 -8.69 3.42
CA ARG A 229 1.08 -9.71 2.51
C ARG A 229 1.67 -9.52 1.13
N LEU A 230 1.68 -8.28 0.63
CA LEU A 230 2.20 -7.92 -0.68
C LEU A 230 3.18 -6.75 -0.56
N THR A 231 4.24 -6.79 -1.36
CA THR A 231 5.14 -5.67 -1.57
C THR A 231 5.06 -5.29 -3.03
N ILE A 232 4.67 -4.05 -3.31
CA ILE A 232 4.42 -3.49 -4.64
C ILE A 232 5.34 -2.28 -4.83
N ASP A 233 6.03 -2.24 -5.95
CA ASP A 233 6.92 -1.15 -6.35
C ASP A 233 6.72 -0.90 -7.85
N LEU A 234 5.96 0.16 -8.18
CA LEU A 234 5.71 0.55 -9.58
C LEU A 234 6.98 1.07 -10.26
N GLY A 235 7.85 1.77 -9.54
CA GLY A 235 9.13 2.26 -10.07
C GLY A 235 10.08 1.12 -10.47
N ALA A 236 10.06 0.02 -9.73
CA ALA A 236 10.76 -1.21 -10.07
C ALA A 236 9.99 -2.12 -11.04
N GLY A 237 8.68 -1.87 -11.23
CA GLY A 237 7.79 -2.71 -12.03
C GLY A 237 7.57 -4.08 -11.42
N THR A 238 7.40 -4.18 -10.11
CA THR A 238 7.27 -5.47 -9.41
C THR A 238 6.19 -5.49 -8.34
N ALA A 239 5.55 -6.64 -8.17
CA ALA A 239 4.79 -6.99 -6.97
C ALA A 239 5.12 -8.42 -6.53
N HIS A 240 5.27 -8.67 -5.24
CA HIS A 240 5.60 -10.01 -4.74
C HIS A 240 5.02 -10.28 -3.36
N ASN A 241 4.75 -11.55 -3.09
CA ASN A 241 4.25 -11.98 -1.79
C ASN A 241 5.37 -12.03 -0.72
N HIS A 242 4.96 -12.12 0.54
CA HIS A 242 5.85 -12.04 1.70
C HIS A 242 7.03 -13.03 1.72
N ASP A 243 6.90 -14.18 1.04
CA ASP A 243 7.93 -15.22 0.97
C ASP A 243 8.63 -15.30 -0.41
N ASN A 244 8.29 -14.38 -1.32
CA ASN A 244 8.78 -14.30 -2.71
C ASN A 244 8.47 -15.54 -3.58
N SER A 245 7.52 -16.39 -3.17
CA SER A 245 7.11 -17.56 -3.96
C SER A 245 6.28 -17.19 -5.20
N GLU A 246 5.64 -16.02 -5.19
CA GLU A 246 4.90 -15.45 -6.32
C GLU A 246 5.38 -14.03 -6.59
N GLN A 247 5.67 -13.73 -7.86
CA GLN A 247 6.22 -12.46 -8.32
C GLN A 247 5.56 -12.03 -9.63
N VAL A 248 4.97 -10.85 -9.63
CA VAL A 248 4.38 -10.20 -10.78
C VAL A 248 5.32 -9.10 -11.29
N THR A 249 5.55 -9.07 -12.59
CA THR A 249 6.20 -7.95 -13.28
C THR A 249 5.12 -7.01 -13.81
N LEU A 250 5.25 -5.72 -13.54
CA LEU A 250 4.28 -4.67 -13.87
C LEU A 250 4.91 -3.68 -14.86
N ASN A 251 4.24 -3.42 -15.97
CA ASN A 251 4.63 -2.41 -16.95
C ASN A 251 3.41 -1.59 -17.33
N ASN A 252 3.59 -0.27 -17.50
CA ASN A 252 2.52 0.66 -17.89
C ASN A 252 1.28 0.50 -16.99
N VAL A 253 1.48 0.62 -15.68
CA VAL A 253 0.43 0.52 -14.65
C VAL A 253 0.51 1.76 -13.79
N GLU A 254 -0.55 2.56 -13.79
CA GLU A 254 -0.61 3.79 -13.02
C GLU A 254 -1.44 3.63 -11.73
N ARG A 255 -2.24 2.57 -11.62
CA ARG A 255 -3.16 2.37 -10.50
C ARG A 255 -2.98 1.00 -9.88
N ILE A 256 -3.00 0.96 -8.55
CA ILE A 256 -2.90 -0.26 -7.76
C ILE A 256 -4.00 -0.29 -6.71
N THR A 257 -4.61 -1.46 -6.55
CA THR A 257 -5.32 -1.82 -5.32
C THR A 257 -4.59 -2.99 -4.69
N GLY A 258 -4.16 -2.83 -3.45
CA GLY A 258 -3.59 -3.87 -2.61
C GLY A 258 -4.61 -4.96 -2.25
N THR A 259 -4.20 -5.81 -1.34
CA THR A 259 -5.00 -6.85 -0.72
C THR A 259 -5.83 -6.29 0.43
N ILE A 260 -6.70 -7.10 1.03
CA ILE A 260 -7.39 -6.71 2.28
C ILE A 260 -6.50 -6.82 3.53
N PHE A 261 -5.25 -7.26 3.38
CA PHE A 261 -4.27 -7.43 4.44
C PHE A 261 -3.22 -6.33 4.34
N ALA A 262 -2.36 -6.24 5.34
CA ALA A 262 -1.29 -5.25 5.37
C ALA A 262 -0.36 -5.36 4.15
N ASP A 263 -0.22 -4.29 3.37
CA ASP A 263 0.66 -4.24 2.21
C ASP A 263 1.71 -3.13 2.29
N TYR A 264 2.78 -3.30 1.53
CA TYR A 264 3.79 -2.26 1.30
C TYR A 264 3.65 -1.80 -0.15
N ILE A 265 3.36 -0.52 -0.36
CA ILE A 265 3.03 0.01 -1.69
C ILE A 265 3.89 1.23 -1.98
N ARG A 266 4.59 1.21 -3.11
CA ARG A 266 5.40 2.31 -3.61
C ARG A 266 5.01 2.61 -5.06
N GLY A 267 4.80 3.90 -5.34
CA GLY A 267 4.58 4.42 -6.69
C GLY A 267 5.85 4.45 -7.54
N ASP A 268 5.72 5.05 -8.72
CA ASP A 268 6.81 5.51 -9.57
C ASP A 268 6.87 7.06 -9.56
N ASP A 269 7.61 7.66 -10.49
CA ASP A 269 7.72 9.12 -10.60
C ASP A 269 6.50 9.78 -11.30
N GLY A 270 5.54 8.95 -11.75
CA GLY A 270 4.31 9.35 -12.42
C GLY A 270 3.23 9.79 -11.42
N ALA A 271 2.02 10.09 -11.92
CA ALA A 271 0.87 10.35 -11.05
C ALA A 271 0.12 9.03 -10.83
N ASN A 272 0.36 8.39 -9.69
CA ASN A 272 -0.23 7.09 -9.38
C ASN A 272 -1.50 7.21 -8.54
N HIS A 273 -2.35 6.18 -8.62
CA HIS A 273 -3.48 5.99 -7.70
C HIS A 273 -3.30 4.68 -6.95
N LEU A 274 -2.92 4.79 -5.68
CA LEU A 274 -2.54 3.67 -4.84
C LEU A 274 -3.57 3.50 -3.73
N ARG A 275 -4.17 2.32 -3.66
CA ARG A 275 -5.16 1.97 -2.64
C ARG A 275 -4.71 0.76 -1.85
N GLY A 276 -4.70 0.86 -0.53
CA GLY A 276 -4.36 -0.21 0.40
C GLY A 276 -5.53 -1.17 0.59
N ALA A 277 -6.70 -0.60 0.89
CA ALA A 277 -8.00 -1.21 1.11
C ALA A 277 -8.25 -1.70 2.55
N GLY A 278 -7.39 -2.55 3.10
CA GLY A 278 -7.61 -3.25 4.37
C GLY A 278 -6.59 -2.93 5.47
N ASP A 279 -6.19 -3.96 6.23
CA ASP A 279 -5.54 -3.88 7.56
C ASP A 279 -4.57 -2.70 7.83
N TYR A 280 -3.30 -2.81 7.45
CA TYR A 280 -2.24 -1.84 7.77
C TYR A 280 -1.40 -1.66 6.53
N ASP A 281 -1.66 -0.62 5.77
CA ASP A 281 -0.98 -0.38 4.51
C ASP A 281 0.10 0.68 4.67
N TRP A 282 1.32 0.36 4.23
CA TRP A 282 2.46 1.25 4.23
C TRP A 282 2.72 1.75 2.81
N PHE A 283 2.38 3.00 2.56
CA PHE A 283 2.76 3.76 1.38
C PHE A 283 4.13 4.42 1.53
N VAL A 284 5.00 4.25 0.53
CA VAL A 284 6.20 5.07 0.39
C VAL A 284 5.92 6.17 -0.63
N ALA A 285 6.02 7.42 -0.19
CA ALA A 285 5.80 8.57 -1.04
C ALA A 285 6.90 8.65 -2.12
N THR A 286 6.49 8.87 -3.36
CA THR A 286 7.36 9.10 -4.51
C THR A 286 7.11 10.49 -5.08
N THR A 287 7.87 10.89 -6.10
CA THR A 287 7.54 12.12 -6.81
C THR A 287 6.36 11.88 -7.72
N GLY A 288 5.57 12.91 -7.99
CA GLY A 288 4.34 12.75 -8.75
C GLY A 288 3.16 13.31 -7.98
N ASN A 289 2.04 13.51 -8.66
CA ASN A 289 0.80 13.91 -7.99
C ASN A 289 0.02 12.65 -7.65
N ASP A 290 0.45 11.95 -6.62
CA ASP A 290 -0.12 10.66 -6.25
C ASP A 290 -1.41 10.81 -5.43
N THR A 291 -2.27 9.81 -5.54
CA THR A 291 -3.43 9.63 -4.65
C THR A 291 -3.21 8.37 -3.84
N LEU A 292 -3.19 8.51 -2.51
CA LEU A 292 -3.08 7.42 -1.55
C LEU A 292 -4.41 7.26 -0.80
N ASP A 293 -5.01 6.08 -0.91
CA ASP A 293 -6.20 5.70 -0.14
C ASP A 293 -5.89 4.49 0.75
N GLY A 294 -5.73 4.70 2.06
CA GLY A 294 -5.49 3.61 3.00
C GLY A 294 -6.65 2.62 3.07
N GLY A 295 -7.89 3.11 2.93
CA GLY A 295 -9.08 2.27 3.08
C GLY A 295 -9.48 2.12 4.55
N THR A 296 -9.60 0.89 5.04
CA THR A 296 -9.99 0.59 6.42
C THR A 296 -8.82 0.03 7.20
N GLY A 297 -8.28 0.75 8.17
CA GLY A 297 -7.07 0.27 8.78
C GLY A 297 -6.46 1.27 9.73
N GLN A 298 -5.15 1.15 9.92
CA GLN A 298 -4.35 2.23 10.46
C GLN A 298 -3.18 2.49 9.54
N ASP A 299 -3.41 3.25 8.49
CA ASP A 299 -2.53 3.26 7.34
C ASP A 299 -1.44 4.31 7.48
N MET A 300 -0.33 4.11 6.77
CA MET A 300 0.87 4.92 6.92
C MET A 300 1.40 5.39 5.58
N VAL A 301 1.79 6.65 5.53
CA VAL A 301 2.70 7.18 4.51
C VAL A 301 4.08 7.46 5.11
N SER A 302 5.14 7.18 4.37
CA SER A 302 6.51 7.53 4.76
C SER A 302 7.23 8.36 3.70
N PHE A 303 7.93 9.40 4.16
CA PHE A 303 8.75 10.31 3.35
C PHE A 303 10.26 10.06 3.55
N VAL A 304 10.63 8.86 4.01
CA VAL A 304 12.00 8.45 4.38
C VAL A 304 13.04 8.62 3.28
N GLU A 305 12.60 8.70 2.02
CA GLU A 305 13.48 8.83 0.87
C GLU A 305 13.72 10.27 0.43
N TRP A 306 12.99 11.23 1.00
CA TRP A 306 13.29 12.63 0.78
C TRP A 306 14.68 12.94 1.35
N THR A 307 15.55 13.46 0.49
CA THR A 307 16.89 13.88 0.88
C THR A 307 17.11 15.34 0.48
N ASN A 308 17.72 16.09 1.40
CA ASN A 308 18.14 17.46 1.18
C ASN A 308 19.53 17.67 1.77
N SER A 309 20.32 18.63 1.27
CA SER A 309 21.63 19.00 1.83
C SER A 309 21.62 20.38 2.52
N ALA A 310 20.50 21.09 2.49
CA ALA A 310 20.33 22.35 3.20
C ALA A 310 20.41 22.15 4.72
N ARG A 311 20.93 23.16 5.43
CA ARG A 311 20.86 23.21 6.90
C ARG A 311 19.48 23.69 7.32
N ASN A 312 19.02 23.23 8.49
CA ASN A 312 17.75 23.65 9.08
C ASN A 312 17.69 25.16 9.24
N VAL A 313 16.53 25.72 8.92
CA VAL A 313 16.33 27.18 8.79
C VAL A 313 15.88 27.78 10.12
N ILE A 314 15.10 27.05 10.92
CA ILE A 314 14.61 27.50 12.23
C ILE A 314 14.84 26.38 13.25
N SER A 315 15.73 26.61 14.20
CA SER A 315 15.98 25.71 15.34
C SER A 315 15.58 26.35 16.67
N ASP A 316 14.84 27.46 16.63
CA ASP A 316 14.53 28.27 17.79
C ASP A 316 13.03 28.21 18.10
N PRO A 317 12.59 27.36 19.06
CA PRO A 317 11.19 27.28 19.47
C PRO A 317 10.67 28.59 20.09
N PHE A 318 11.54 29.56 20.41
CA PHE A 318 11.17 30.85 20.96
C PHE A 318 10.90 31.95 19.91
N SER A 319 10.94 31.61 18.61
CA SER A 319 10.61 32.54 17.54
C SER A 319 9.16 33.06 17.67
N THR A 320 8.95 34.35 17.35
CA THR A 320 8.06 35.28 18.08
C THR A 320 6.57 34.95 18.20
N ASP A 321 6.05 33.92 17.53
CA ASP A 321 4.63 33.54 17.61
C ASP A 321 4.42 32.03 17.84
N GLY A 322 5.49 31.28 18.17
CA GLY A 322 5.41 29.82 18.36
C GLY A 322 5.14 29.00 17.09
N ALA A 323 5.06 29.66 15.94
CA ALA A 323 4.81 29.04 14.64
C ALA A 323 6.04 28.25 14.14
N PRO A 324 5.82 27.11 13.47
CA PRO A 324 6.91 26.38 12.81
C PRO A 324 7.45 27.14 11.59
N PRO A 325 8.62 26.76 11.05
CA PRO A 325 9.06 27.25 9.75
C PRO A 325 8.00 27.04 8.66
N THR A 326 7.84 28.03 7.78
CA THR A 326 6.96 27.90 6.62
C THR A 326 7.45 26.77 5.70
N GLY A 327 6.58 26.22 4.86
CA GLY A 327 6.95 25.11 3.96
C GLY A 327 8.10 25.40 2.99
N ALA A 328 8.37 26.68 2.67
CA ALA A 328 9.52 27.10 1.87
C ALA A 328 10.85 27.11 2.65
N GLN A 329 10.77 27.06 3.98
CA GLN A 329 11.91 27.04 4.91
C GLN A 329 12.19 25.63 5.45
N ALA A 330 11.20 24.74 5.47
CA ALA A 330 11.39 23.34 5.85
C ALA A 330 12.37 22.63 4.90
N THR A 331 13.38 21.96 5.45
CA THR A 331 14.37 21.20 4.66
C THR A 331 13.90 19.78 4.37
N GLY A 332 13.04 19.23 5.24
CA GLY A 332 12.26 18.01 5.07
C GLY A 332 10.92 18.27 4.37
N VAL A 333 9.88 17.53 4.71
CA VAL A 333 8.52 17.71 4.18
C VAL A 333 7.68 18.60 5.10
N LEU A 334 6.81 19.43 4.50
CA LEU A 334 5.63 19.92 5.21
C LEU A 334 4.44 19.06 4.81
N VAL A 335 3.80 18.46 5.80
CA VAL A 335 2.56 17.68 5.64
C VAL A 335 1.46 18.33 6.46
N ASP A 336 0.42 18.77 5.78
CA ASP A 336 -0.81 19.30 6.33
C ASP A 336 -1.95 18.38 5.92
N LEU A 337 -2.41 17.58 6.89
CA LEU A 337 -3.49 16.61 6.66
C LEU A 337 -4.86 17.31 6.49
N ALA A 338 -5.04 18.49 7.07
CA ALA A 338 -6.29 19.25 6.98
C ALA A 338 -6.40 20.04 5.67
N ASP A 339 -5.29 20.59 5.19
CA ASP A 339 -5.19 21.33 3.92
C ASP A 339 -3.96 20.87 3.10
N PRO A 340 -4.11 19.78 2.31
CA PRO A 340 -3.01 19.25 1.49
C PRO A 340 -2.46 20.23 0.46
N SER A 341 -3.12 21.37 0.21
CA SER A 341 -2.58 22.42 -0.67
C SER A 341 -1.37 23.13 -0.08
N ASN A 342 -1.15 23.01 1.24
CA ASN A 342 0.04 23.51 1.92
C ASN A 342 1.25 22.57 1.82
N ASN A 343 1.05 21.31 1.43
CA ASN A 343 2.12 20.31 1.40
C ASN A 343 3.27 20.75 0.49
N THR A 344 4.50 20.51 0.94
CA THR A 344 5.71 20.89 0.19
C THR A 344 6.65 19.70 -0.03
N ASN A 345 7.66 19.92 -0.88
CA ASN A 345 8.70 18.94 -1.16
C ASN A 345 8.10 17.61 -1.64
N LEU A 346 8.50 16.46 -1.08
CA LEU A 346 7.98 15.15 -1.51
C LEU A 346 6.48 14.98 -1.23
N ALA A 347 5.90 15.76 -0.31
CA ALA A 347 4.46 15.72 -0.04
C ALA A 347 3.63 16.60 -1.00
N ALA A 348 4.28 17.44 -1.82
CA ALA A 348 3.58 18.37 -2.70
C ALA A 348 2.77 17.61 -3.78
N GLY A 349 1.49 17.94 -3.89
CA GLY A 349 0.59 17.31 -4.87
C GLY A 349 0.00 15.96 -4.43
N LEU A 350 0.42 15.44 -3.27
CA LEU A 350 -0.10 14.21 -2.69
C LEU A 350 -1.52 14.41 -2.17
N THR A 351 -2.45 13.55 -2.60
CA THR A 351 -3.78 13.45 -2.02
C THR A 351 -3.82 12.23 -1.10
N MET A 352 -4.14 12.43 0.18
CA MET A 352 -4.19 11.35 1.19
C MET A 352 -5.62 11.21 1.72
N THR A 353 -6.15 9.99 1.72
CA THR A 353 -7.42 9.65 2.35
C THR A 353 -7.26 8.41 3.21
N SER A 354 -7.88 8.40 4.40
CA SER A 354 -7.74 7.32 5.38
C SER A 354 -6.28 6.98 5.69
N VAL A 355 -5.46 7.99 5.95
CA VAL A 355 -4.07 7.81 6.38
C VAL A 355 -3.93 8.43 7.76
N GLU A 356 -3.76 7.59 8.79
CA GLU A 356 -3.65 8.03 10.16
C GLU A 356 -2.19 8.23 10.59
N ARG A 357 -1.23 7.70 9.85
CA ARG A 357 0.19 7.75 10.22
C ARG A 357 1.06 8.41 9.17
N VAL A 358 1.93 9.28 9.64
CA VAL A 358 2.89 9.97 8.80
C VAL A 358 4.28 9.78 9.40
N THR A 359 5.17 9.21 8.61
CA THR A 359 6.60 9.17 8.93
C THR A 359 7.32 10.16 8.03
N GLY A 360 8.06 11.08 8.63
CA GLY A 360 8.86 12.10 7.99
C GLY A 360 10.07 11.57 7.23
N SER A 361 10.96 12.52 6.95
CA SER A 361 12.25 12.32 6.30
C SER A 361 13.38 12.36 7.33
N GLY A 362 14.64 12.25 6.90
CA GLY A 362 15.78 12.46 7.80
C GLY A 362 16.17 13.94 7.97
N ARG A 363 15.21 14.86 7.84
CA ARG A 363 15.39 16.32 7.77
C ARG A 363 14.28 17.00 8.54
N GLN A 364 14.47 18.29 8.87
CA GLN A 364 13.45 19.10 9.55
C GLN A 364 12.13 19.10 8.78
N ASP A 365 11.18 18.33 9.31
CA ASP A 365 9.82 18.19 8.83
C ASP A 365 8.86 19.08 9.64
N VAL A 366 7.71 19.37 9.05
CA VAL A 366 6.62 20.13 9.70
C VAL A 366 5.31 19.39 9.48
N PHE A 367 4.63 19.03 10.55
CA PHE A 367 3.38 18.27 10.52
C PHE A 367 2.22 19.08 11.08
N TYR A 368 1.11 19.13 10.35
CA TYR A 368 -0.19 19.62 10.82
C TYR A 368 -1.22 18.47 10.77
N GLY A 369 -1.90 18.23 11.89
CA GLY A 369 -2.99 17.22 12.00
C GLY A 369 -4.31 17.67 11.38
N ASP A 370 -5.28 16.75 11.30
CA ASP A 370 -6.60 16.94 10.66
C ASP A 370 -7.80 16.79 11.60
N GLY A 371 -7.59 16.92 12.91
CA GLY A 371 -8.61 16.75 13.94
C GLY A 371 -9.07 15.32 14.15
N GLN A 372 -8.50 14.36 13.42
CA GLN A 372 -8.60 12.93 13.67
C GLN A 372 -7.42 12.47 14.55
N GLN A 373 -7.37 11.17 14.87
CA GLN A 373 -6.22 10.63 15.60
C GLN A 373 -5.06 10.39 14.64
N ASN A 374 -3.99 11.16 14.78
CA ASN A 374 -2.81 11.04 13.94
C ASN A 374 -1.59 10.51 14.73
N ASP A 375 -0.74 9.71 14.07
CA ASP A 375 0.57 9.33 14.58
C ASP A 375 1.67 9.91 13.68
N PHE A 376 2.48 10.81 14.23
CA PHE A 376 3.57 11.45 13.51
C PHE A 376 4.92 10.93 14.00
N ARG A 377 5.85 10.71 13.06
CA ARG A 377 7.26 10.41 13.36
C ARG A 377 8.17 11.35 12.59
N GLY A 378 8.97 12.15 13.28
CA GLY A 378 9.93 13.07 12.67
C GLY A 378 11.19 12.38 12.12
N LEU A 379 11.70 11.40 12.86
CA LEU A 379 12.94 10.67 12.60
C LEU A 379 14.21 11.44 12.97
N GLY A 380 14.60 12.43 12.18
CA GLY A 380 15.92 13.05 12.31
C GLY A 380 15.88 14.55 12.13
N ASP A 381 16.87 15.26 12.67
CA ASP A 381 17.01 16.72 12.61
C ASP A 381 16.12 17.48 13.63
N TYR A 382 15.21 18.36 13.22
CA TYR A 382 14.53 19.31 14.12
C TYR A 382 13.08 19.44 13.69
N ASP A 383 12.23 18.54 14.14
CA ASP A 383 10.89 18.39 13.61
C ASP A 383 9.87 19.21 14.39
N TRP A 384 8.86 19.68 13.67
CA TRP A 384 7.78 20.47 14.22
C TRP A 384 6.45 19.74 14.06
N PHE A 385 5.73 19.60 15.16
CA PHE A 385 4.38 19.06 15.18
C PHE A 385 3.42 20.14 15.67
N VAL A 386 2.44 20.49 14.84
CA VAL A 386 1.40 21.47 15.18
C VAL A 386 0.19 20.71 15.70
N GLY A 387 -0.18 20.99 16.95
CA GLY A 387 -1.35 20.39 17.59
C GLY A 387 -2.64 20.77 16.86
N SER A 388 -3.59 19.83 16.84
CA SER A 388 -4.87 20.00 16.15
C SER A 388 -6.05 19.73 17.08
N ALA A 389 -7.23 20.26 16.74
CA ALA A 389 -8.40 20.14 17.59
C ALA A 389 -9.13 18.80 17.40
N GLY A 390 -9.44 18.11 18.50
CA GLY A 390 -10.43 17.03 18.57
C GLY A 390 -9.83 15.62 18.67
N GLY A 391 -8.80 15.33 17.89
CA GLY A 391 -8.07 14.07 17.86
C GLY A 391 -7.30 13.76 19.13
N ARG A 392 -6.66 12.59 19.14
CA ARG A 392 -5.52 12.32 20.04
C ARG A 392 -4.34 12.11 19.13
N GLU A 393 -3.28 12.87 19.35
CA GLU A 393 -2.08 12.81 18.54
C GLU A 393 -0.98 12.05 19.27
N ARG A 394 -0.17 11.34 18.49
CA ARG A 394 1.07 10.72 18.99
C ARG A 394 2.24 11.28 18.22
N TYR A 395 3.07 12.07 18.90
CA TYR A 395 4.26 12.67 18.34
C TYR A 395 5.48 11.84 18.76
N PHE A 396 6.25 11.40 17.78
CA PHE A 396 7.56 10.81 17.97
C PHE A 396 8.59 11.71 17.29
N GLY A 397 9.43 12.40 18.05
CA GLY A 397 10.45 13.29 17.48
C GLY A 397 11.54 12.47 16.77
N GLY A 398 12.35 11.78 17.57
CA GLY A 398 13.41 10.91 17.09
C GLY A 398 14.79 11.45 17.45
N ASP A 399 15.75 11.35 16.53
CA ASP A 399 17.08 11.93 16.70
C ASP A 399 17.04 13.42 16.40
N GLY A 400 17.14 14.29 17.39
CA GLY A 400 16.97 15.70 17.10
C GLY A 400 16.74 16.62 18.27
N LEU A 401 16.25 17.81 17.95
CA LEU A 401 15.51 18.63 18.91
C LEU A 401 14.13 18.90 18.31
N ASP A 402 13.13 18.30 18.91
CA ASP A 402 11.79 18.25 18.34
C ASP A 402 10.81 19.08 19.16
N THR A 403 9.87 19.70 18.45
CA THR A 403 8.96 20.70 19.04
C THR A 403 7.51 20.36 18.73
N VAL A 404 6.70 20.25 19.78
CA VAL A 404 5.24 20.30 19.63
C VAL A 404 4.78 21.72 19.96
N THR A 405 4.03 22.33 19.04
CA THR A 405 3.50 23.69 19.19
C THR A 405 1.97 23.70 19.12
N TYR A 406 1.36 24.43 20.05
CA TYR A 406 -0.08 24.65 20.12
C TYR A 406 -0.47 26.07 19.72
N PHE A 407 0.40 26.81 19.04
CA PHE A 407 0.20 28.24 18.73
C PHE A 407 -1.10 28.58 17.98
N MET A 408 -1.69 27.59 17.27
CA MET A 408 -2.95 27.73 16.56
C MET A 408 -4.19 27.39 17.40
N SER A 409 -4.01 26.89 18.62
CA SER A 409 -5.12 26.46 19.46
C SER A 409 -6.00 27.64 19.85
N GLY A 410 -7.31 27.44 19.77
CA GLY A 410 -8.31 28.46 20.13
C GLY A 410 -8.57 28.56 21.64
N ALA A 411 -7.84 27.83 22.48
CA ALA A 411 -7.96 27.82 23.93
C ALA A 411 -6.65 27.38 24.59
N ALA A 412 -6.50 27.70 25.88
CA ALA A 412 -5.39 27.21 26.69
C ALA A 412 -5.25 25.69 26.70
N VAL A 413 -4.00 25.23 26.77
CA VAL A 413 -3.60 23.82 26.82
C VAL A 413 -2.95 23.44 28.14
N THR A 414 -3.04 22.15 28.45
CA THR A 414 -2.17 21.53 29.47
C THR A 414 -1.38 20.43 28.77
N ALA A 415 -0.11 20.68 28.46
CA ALA A 415 0.76 19.75 27.74
C ALA A 415 1.89 19.24 28.65
N SER A 416 2.31 17.99 28.44
CA SER A 416 3.28 17.32 29.33
C SER A 416 4.15 16.32 28.60
N LEU A 417 5.47 16.57 28.59
CA LEU A 417 6.49 15.66 28.06
C LEU A 417 6.76 14.45 28.97
N ARG A 418 6.07 14.35 30.11
CA ARG A 418 6.24 13.27 31.10
C ARG A 418 5.40 12.04 30.80
N ASN A 419 5.24 11.71 29.52
CA ASN A 419 4.57 10.50 29.04
C ASN A 419 4.86 9.32 29.99
N GLY A 420 3.84 8.89 30.70
CA GLY A 420 3.92 7.92 31.77
C GLY A 420 3.61 6.51 31.29
N ALA A 421 4.04 5.53 32.09
CA ALA A 421 3.69 4.14 31.86
C ALA A 421 2.17 3.96 31.77
N ARG A 422 1.72 2.95 31.04
CA ARG A 422 0.29 2.58 31.06
C ARG A 422 -0.11 2.15 32.48
N VAL A 423 -1.08 2.83 33.07
CA VAL A 423 -1.69 2.47 34.35
C VAL A 423 -3.05 1.86 34.06
N ASP A 424 -3.24 0.60 34.43
CA ASP A 424 -4.47 -0.16 34.14
C ASP A 424 -4.88 -0.16 32.65
N GLY A 425 -3.89 -0.14 31.76
CA GLY A 425 -4.08 -0.14 30.31
C GLY A 425 -4.37 1.25 29.71
N GLN A 426 -4.55 2.27 30.54
CA GLN A 426 -4.67 3.67 30.12
C GLN A 426 -3.28 4.32 30.09
N GLU A 427 -3.01 5.12 29.08
CA GLU A 427 -1.80 5.96 29.06
C GLU A 427 -1.83 6.94 30.25
N SER A 428 -0.68 7.45 30.69
CA SER A 428 -0.60 8.46 31.73
C SER A 428 0.40 9.54 31.32
N GLY A 429 0.41 10.70 31.98
CA GLY A 429 1.39 11.77 31.69
C GLY A 429 1.20 12.50 30.35
N TYR A 430 0.06 12.28 29.68
CA TYR A 430 -0.38 12.94 28.45
C TYR A 430 -0.93 14.35 28.71
N GLY A 431 -1.14 15.16 27.68
CA GLY A 431 -1.74 16.49 27.82
C GLY A 431 -3.23 16.44 28.20
N THR A 432 -3.75 17.32 29.05
CA THR A 432 -5.08 17.13 29.69
C THR A 432 -6.13 18.17 29.34
N GLN A 433 -5.79 19.20 28.56
CA GLN A 433 -6.68 20.31 28.25
C GLN A 433 -6.38 20.89 26.87
N GLY A 434 -7.42 21.45 26.23
CA GLY A 434 -7.32 22.09 24.92
C GLY A 434 -6.99 21.08 23.84
N ASP A 435 -6.25 21.52 22.83
CA ASP A 435 -5.81 20.66 21.73
C ASP A 435 -4.71 19.69 22.16
N ALA A 436 -4.09 19.88 23.34
CA ALA A 436 -3.19 18.89 23.92
C ALA A 436 -3.91 17.70 24.57
N ALA A 437 -5.25 17.70 24.62
CA ALA A 437 -6.00 16.70 25.38
C ALA A 437 -5.84 15.28 24.82
N ARG A 438 -5.12 14.44 25.58
CA ARG A 438 -4.72 13.04 25.36
C ARG A 438 -3.48 12.87 24.51
N ASP A 439 -2.89 13.94 24.02
CA ASP A 439 -1.68 13.89 23.20
C ASP A 439 -0.53 13.20 23.94
N LEU A 440 0.23 12.42 23.18
CA LEU A 440 1.40 11.70 23.66
C LEU A 440 2.66 12.20 22.97
N TYR A 441 3.69 12.44 23.78
CA TYR A 441 4.98 12.99 23.40
C TYR A 441 6.13 11.99 23.65
N PHE A 442 6.68 11.42 22.59
CA PHE A 442 7.80 10.49 22.66
C PHE A 442 9.02 11.14 22.00
N GLU A 443 10.15 11.17 22.71
CA GLU A 443 11.39 11.75 22.16
C GLU A 443 11.14 13.18 21.66
N ILE A 444 10.44 13.97 22.47
CA ILE A 444 10.17 15.39 22.24
C ILE A 444 10.87 16.19 23.33
N GLU A 445 11.60 17.23 22.95
CA GLU A 445 12.34 18.09 23.87
C GLU A 445 11.61 19.40 24.18
N ASN A 446 10.80 19.91 23.25
CA ASN A 446 10.28 21.27 23.34
C ASN A 446 8.75 21.32 23.26
N LEU A 447 8.17 22.26 24.00
CA LEU A 447 6.75 22.61 23.93
C LEU A 447 6.58 24.10 23.73
N VAL A 448 5.62 24.46 22.88
CA VAL A 448 5.13 25.83 22.74
C VAL A 448 3.63 25.84 22.99
N GLY A 449 3.19 26.77 23.85
CA GLY A 449 1.80 26.99 24.22
C GLY A 449 1.01 27.75 23.15
N THR A 450 0.15 28.64 23.63
CA THR A 450 -0.94 29.34 22.97
C THR A 450 -0.92 30.80 23.41
N GLN A 451 -1.88 31.62 22.96
CA GLN A 451 -2.01 33.01 23.44
C GLN A 451 -2.87 33.12 24.73
N PHE A 452 -2.99 32.04 25.49
CA PHE A 452 -3.86 31.93 26.67
C PHE A 452 -3.11 31.25 27.81
N ASP A 453 -3.65 31.38 29.03
CA ASP A 453 -3.09 30.80 30.27
C ASP A 453 -2.85 29.28 30.21
N ASP A 454 -1.62 28.90 29.86
CA ASP A 454 -1.24 27.52 29.59
C ASP A 454 -0.58 26.84 30.79
N ARG A 455 -0.52 25.50 30.71
CA ARG A 455 0.28 24.70 31.62
C ARG A 455 1.20 23.77 30.83
N LEU A 456 2.48 24.08 30.82
CA LEU A 456 3.50 23.32 30.09
C LEU A 456 4.43 22.59 31.07
N THR A 457 4.69 21.33 30.79
CA THR A 457 5.50 20.47 31.66
C THR A 457 6.57 19.74 30.84
N GLY A 458 7.83 20.02 31.15
CA GLY A 458 9.02 19.33 30.66
C GLY A 458 9.22 17.96 31.29
N ASN A 459 10.38 17.35 31.07
CA ASN A 459 10.75 16.02 31.55
C ASN A 459 12.09 16.05 32.32
N ASN A 460 12.87 14.96 32.30
CA ASN A 460 14.16 14.91 33.00
C ASN A 460 15.35 15.23 32.07
N GLY A 461 15.08 15.56 30.81
CA GLY A 461 16.06 16.00 29.82
C GLY A 461 16.12 17.52 29.75
N ARG A 462 16.96 18.06 28.87
CA ARG A 462 16.95 19.50 28.58
C ARG A 462 15.68 19.83 27.78
N ASN A 463 14.87 20.75 28.27
CA ASN A 463 13.66 21.21 27.61
C ASN A 463 13.71 22.69 27.23
N GLN A 464 13.00 23.04 26.16
CA GLN A 464 12.67 24.43 25.83
C GLN A 464 11.16 24.60 25.88
N LEU A 465 10.66 25.43 26.81
CA LEU A 465 9.23 25.65 27.01
C LEU A 465 8.91 27.13 26.78
N SER A 466 7.96 27.41 25.89
CA SER A 466 7.47 28.77 25.60
C SER A 466 5.97 28.87 25.89
N GLY A 467 5.55 29.74 26.80
CA GLY A 467 4.15 30.02 27.10
C GLY A 467 3.46 30.84 26.00
N LEU A 468 4.13 31.90 25.54
CA LEU A 468 3.69 32.93 24.59
C LEU A 468 2.96 34.09 25.28
N ASP A 469 1.64 34.24 25.13
CA ASP A 469 0.86 35.27 25.82
C ASP A 469 -0.05 34.57 26.83
N GLY A 470 -0.40 35.21 27.95
CA GLY A 470 -1.25 34.64 28.99
C GLY A 470 -0.50 34.48 30.31
N ASP A 471 -1.23 34.17 31.37
CA ASP A 471 -0.63 33.90 32.69
C ASP A 471 -0.27 32.40 32.76
N ASP A 472 0.97 32.05 32.40
CA ASP A 472 1.35 30.67 32.13
C ASP A 472 1.99 29.95 33.33
N PHE A 473 1.87 28.62 33.35
CA PHE A 473 2.59 27.75 34.29
C PHE A 473 3.59 26.85 33.57
N LEU A 474 4.88 27.11 33.75
CA LEU A 474 5.97 26.34 33.13
C LEU A 474 6.74 25.53 34.18
N PHE A 475 6.88 24.22 33.96
CA PHE A 475 7.66 23.32 34.84
C PHE A 475 8.76 22.60 34.05
N GLY A 476 10.02 22.95 34.25
CA GLY A 476 11.18 22.33 33.59
C GLY A 476 11.47 20.90 34.08
N TYR A 477 11.33 20.68 35.39
CA TYR A 477 11.61 19.44 36.12
C TYR A 477 13.08 19.11 36.33
N GLY A 478 13.74 18.44 35.40
CA GLY A 478 15.14 18.06 35.59
C GLY A 478 15.87 18.23 34.29
N GLY A 479 17.07 18.78 34.31
CA GLY A 479 17.73 19.10 33.04
C GLY A 479 18.53 20.37 33.14
N VAL A 480 18.70 21.04 32.00
CA VAL A 480 19.21 22.42 31.92
C VAL A 480 18.23 23.08 30.97
N ASP A 481 17.19 23.68 31.54
CA ASP A 481 15.99 24.08 30.81
C ASP A 481 16.04 25.55 30.40
N TYR A 482 15.37 25.85 29.29
CA TYR A 482 15.18 27.21 28.79
C TYR A 482 13.68 27.49 28.80
N LEU A 483 13.26 28.43 29.62
CA LEU A 483 11.86 28.69 29.96
C LEU A 483 11.53 30.13 29.61
N LYS A 484 10.59 30.34 28.71
CA LYS A 484 10.07 31.65 28.33
C LYS A 484 8.59 31.65 28.66
N GLY A 485 8.16 32.36 29.70
CA GLY A 485 6.74 32.52 30.00
C GLY A 485 6.10 33.33 28.87
N GLY A 486 6.41 34.62 28.83
CA GLY A 486 6.19 35.47 27.67
C GLY A 486 5.51 36.74 28.12
N ALA A 487 4.35 37.11 27.55
CA ALA A 487 3.60 38.25 28.04
C ALA A 487 2.49 37.79 28.99
N GLY A 488 2.44 38.31 30.22
CA GLY A 488 1.49 37.90 31.25
C GLY A 488 2.19 37.77 32.61
N ASP A 489 1.44 37.42 33.65
CA ASP A 489 2.02 37.18 34.97
C ASP A 489 2.30 35.67 35.12
N ASP A 490 3.53 35.25 34.82
CA ASP A 490 3.88 33.83 34.69
C ASP A 490 4.35 33.18 35.99
N THR A 491 4.17 31.86 36.10
CA THR A 491 4.77 31.03 37.15
C THR A 491 5.72 30.00 36.53
N ILE A 492 7.00 30.11 36.86
CA ILE A 492 8.06 29.27 36.27
C ILE A 492 8.79 28.49 37.37
N ASP A 493 8.81 27.16 37.27
CA ASP A 493 9.64 26.28 38.10
C ASP A 493 10.69 25.57 37.23
N GLY A 494 11.96 25.95 37.38
CA GLY A 494 13.07 25.32 36.65
C GLY A 494 13.35 23.89 37.10
N GLY A 495 13.09 23.60 38.37
CA GLY A 495 13.34 22.29 38.97
C GLY A 495 14.83 22.03 39.27
N ALA A 496 15.31 20.85 38.91
CA ALA A 496 16.67 20.40 39.20
C ALA A 496 17.57 20.62 37.99
N GLY A 497 18.49 21.57 38.08
CA GLY A 497 19.27 21.88 36.91
C GLY A 497 20.13 23.11 37.07
N SER A 498 20.40 23.73 35.93
CA SER A 498 20.98 25.07 35.86
C SER A 498 20.14 25.81 34.85
N ASP A 499 19.00 26.31 35.31
CA ASP A 499 17.89 26.63 34.43
C ASP A 499 17.88 28.11 34.07
N TYR A 500 17.37 28.40 32.88
CA TYR A 500 17.36 29.74 32.27
C TYR A 500 15.92 30.20 32.08
N ALA A 501 15.55 31.32 32.70
CA ALA A 501 14.36 32.08 32.31
C ALA A 501 14.74 33.13 31.27
N LEU A 502 13.98 33.21 30.18
CA LEU A 502 14.24 34.08 29.04
C LEU A 502 13.22 35.21 29.00
N PHE A 503 13.72 36.44 28.87
CA PHE A 503 12.93 37.67 28.85
C PHE A 503 13.14 38.43 27.54
N SER A 504 12.10 39.13 27.07
CA SER A 504 12.10 39.75 25.74
C SER A 504 12.90 41.06 25.65
N GLY A 505 13.06 41.77 26.77
CA GLY A 505 13.71 43.08 26.84
C GLY A 505 15.13 43.07 27.41
N ASN A 506 15.72 44.25 27.55
CA ASN A 506 17.05 44.43 28.14
C ASN A 506 16.97 44.36 29.67
N ARG A 507 18.03 43.93 30.34
CA ARG A 507 18.06 43.77 31.82
C ARG A 507 17.59 45.02 32.56
N ALA A 508 17.94 46.21 32.08
CA ALA A 508 17.60 47.49 32.73
C ALA A 508 16.09 47.76 32.82
N ASP A 509 15.28 47.10 31.97
CA ASP A 509 13.84 47.26 31.93
C ASP A 509 13.12 46.38 32.97
N TYR A 510 13.85 45.53 33.69
CA TYR A 510 13.32 44.56 34.65
C TYR A 510 13.80 44.82 36.07
N THR A 511 12.94 44.51 37.03
CA THR A 511 13.25 44.48 38.47
C THR A 511 13.22 43.04 38.95
N LEU A 512 14.32 42.57 39.54
CA LEU A 512 14.44 41.20 40.06
C LEU A 512 14.48 41.30 41.59
N THR A 513 13.53 40.65 42.25
CA THR A 513 13.43 40.60 43.72
C THR A 513 13.58 39.15 44.18
N ARG A 514 14.75 38.83 44.74
CA ARG A 514 15.01 37.50 45.31
C ARG A 514 14.43 37.42 46.73
N THR A 515 13.46 36.55 46.95
CA THR A 515 12.75 36.39 48.23
C THR A 515 13.31 35.26 49.08
N THR A 516 13.84 34.20 48.44
CA THR A 516 14.45 33.07 49.15
C THR A 516 15.76 32.61 48.48
N ALA A 517 16.28 31.45 48.89
CA ALA A 517 17.45 30.88 48.24
C ALA A 517 17.19 30.52 46.76
N THR A 518 15.95 30.21 46.40
CA THR A 518 15.54 29.66 45.09
C THR A 518 14.38 30.42 44.45
N GLU A 519 13.80 31.42 45.10
CA GLU A 519 12.64 32.18 44.59
C GLU A 519 13.03 33.61 44.19
N VAL A 520 12.59 34.03 43.01
CA VAL A 520 12.76 35.38 42.46
C VAL A 520 11.47 35.83 41.79
N THR A 521 10.98 37.01 42.13
CA THR A 521 9.95 37.70 41.34
C THR A 521 10.62 38.65 40.35
N VAL A 522 10.26 38.57 39.08
CA VAL A 522 10.77 39.41 37.99
C VAL A 522 9.62 40.28 37.48
N SER A 523 9.79 41.60 37.47
CA SER A 523 8.76 42.52 36.94
C SER A 523 9.34 43.39 35.84
N GLY A 524 8.68 43.46 34.68
CA GLY A 524 9.16 44.23 33.54
C GLY A 524 8.14 44.34 32.40
N ALA A 525 8.65 44.33 31.17
CA ALA A 525 7.82 44.46 29.96
C ALA A 525 6.97 43.22 29.67
N ASP A 526 7.43 42.06 30.15
CA ASP A 526 6.79 40.75 30.00
C ASP A 526 5.67 40.53 31.03
N GLY A 527 5.67 41.25 32.15
CA GLY A 527 4.66 41.12 33.21
C GLY A 527 5.32 41.03 34.58
N VAL A 528 4.67 40.31 35.51
CA VAL A 528 5.19 39.99 36.84
C VAL A 528 5.28 38.48 37.01
N ASP A 529 6.50 37.95 36.87
CA ASP A 529 6.76 36.52 36.86
C ASP A 529 7.31 36.05 38.19
N ASP A 530 6.77 34.94 38.70
CA ASP A 530 7.24 34.26 39.89
C ASP A 530 8.06 33.02 39.50
N LEU A 531 9.37 33.07 39.77
CA LEU A 531 10.33 32.06 39.40
C LEU A 531 10.80 31.27 40.64
N VAL A 532 10.83 29.95 40.52
CA VAL A 532 11.35 29.03 41.54
C VAL A 532 12.39 28.10 40.89
N ASN A 533 13.50 27.86 41.59
CA ASN A 533 14.57 26.98 41.12
C ASN A 533 15.09 27.35 39.71
N VAL A 534 15.27 28.65 39.47
CA VAL A 534 15.89 29.17 38.24
C VAL A 534 17.17 29.91 38.61
N GLU A 535 18.30 29.47 38.07
CA GLU A 535 19.61 30.05 38.39
C GLU A 535 19.97 31.25 37.50
N TYR A 536 19.53 31.26 36.24
CA TYR A 536 19.94 32.23 35.24
C TYR A 536 18.74 32.97 34.64
N PHE A 537 18.89 34.28 34.47
CA PHE A 537 17.88 35.16 33.87
C PHE A 537 18.50 35.80 32.62
N GLN A 538 18.06 35.34 31.45
CA GLN A 538 18.57 35.77 30.17
C GLN A 538 17.71 36.90 29.60
N PHE A 539 18.32 38.06 29.44
CA PHE A 539 17.75 39.24 28.80
C PHE A 539 18.35 39.42 27.40
N ALA A 540 17.83 40.36 26.63
CA ALA A 540 18.29 40.64 25.28
C ALA A 540 19.76 41.12 25.21
N ASP A 541 20.27 41.75 26.27
CA ASP A 541 21.61 42.36 26.32
C ASP A 541 22.59 41.65 27.26
N GLU A 542 22.12 40.93 28.28
CA GLU A 542 22.96 40.19 29.21
C GLU A 542 22.26 39.02 29.92
N THR A 543 23.03 38.18 30.61
CA THR A 543 22.52 37.13 31.49
C THR A 543 22.90 37.45 32.93
N ALA A 544 21.89 37.58 33.79
CA ALA A 544 22.06 37.67 35.23
C ALA A 544 21.94 36.28 35.87
N ASN A 545 22.37 36.14 37.13
CA ASN A 545 22.17 34.92 37.90
C ASN A 545 21.67 35.23 39.32
N ILE A 546 21.04 34.24 39.95
CA ILE A 546 20.41 34.37 41.26
C ILE A 546 21.41 34.71 42.39
N TRP A 547 22.68 34.29 42.26
CA TRP A 547 23.68 34.49 43.30
C TRP A 547 24.20 35.93 43.39
N ASP A 548 24.03 36.71 42.33
CA ASP A 548 24.36 38.15 42.32
C ASP A 548 23.25 39.00 42.96
N LEU A 549 22.08 38.42 43.24
CA LEU A 549 20.96 39.10 43.87
C LEU A 549 20.97 38.91 45.40
N PRO A 550 20.86 39.99 46.19
CA PRO A 550 20.67 39.87 47.64
C PRO A 550 19.27 39.32 47.94
N ILE A 551 19.15 38.55 49.02
CA ILE A 551 17.85 38.12 49.54
C ILE A 551 17.21 39.32 50.25
N ALA A 552 16.00 39.70 49.81
CA ALA A 552 15.25 40.87 50.27
C ALA A 552 14.68 40.73 51.69
#